data_AF-A0A4Y2DMS6-F1
#
_entry.id   AF-A0A4Y2DMS6-F1
#
_cell.length_a   1.000
_cell.length_b   1.000
_cell.length_c   1.000
_cell.angle_alpha   90.00
_cell.angle_beta   90.00
_cell.angle_gamma   90.00
#
_symmetry.space_group_name_H-M   'P 1'
#
loop_
_entity.id
_entity.type
_entity.pdbx_description
1 polymer ?
#
loop_
_entity_poly.entity_id
_entity_poly.type
_entity_poly.pdbx_seq_one_letter_code
_entity_poly.pdbx_strand_id
1 'polypeptide(L)'
;MAALHINPPENFTFSMPSNWSKWKMGFKRYQIASGLLTKTGNEQVNSLLYIMGEQAEDIFSSFGLSEKKQDDFDIVLKNFNDHFVVKKNTIFECTQFNKRIQLDGESVNTFITALYTLSEHCEYDILHDELIRDRIVVGIRNKNLSEKFQLDANLTLTKGLKGFDSVKW
;
A
#
# COMPACT_ATOMS: atom_id res chain seq x y z
N MET A 1 -38.43 12.40 -4.43
CA MET A 1 -37.19 12.65 -3.68
C MET A 1 -36.19 13.26 -4.66
N ALA A 2 -35.59 14.41 -4.34
CA ALA A 2 -34.55 14.99 -5.18
C ALA A 2 -33.33 14.06 -5.17
N ALA A 3 -32.80 13.71 -6.35
CA ALA A 3 -31.57 12.95 -6.45
C ALA A 3 -30.44 13.81 -5.84
N LEU A 4 -29.71 13.25 -4.87
CA LEU A 4 -28.50 13.87 -4.33
C LEU A 4 -27.50 14.02 -5.49
N HIS A 5 -27.17 15.26 -5.84
CA HIS A 5 -26.12 15.54 -6.81
C HIS A 5 -24.77 15.29 -6.15
N ILE A 6 -24.14 14.16 -6.48
CA ILE A 6 -22.83 13.78 -5.95
C ILE A 6 -21.76 14.16 -6.96
N ASN A 7 -20.80 14.95 -6.51
CA ASN A 7 -19.67 15.33 -7.36
C ASN A 7 -18.75 14.11 -7.56
N PRO A 8 -18.21 13.92 -8.78
CA PRO A 8 -17.18 12.93 -9.01
C PRO A 8 -15.93 13.22 -8.18
N PRO A 9 -15.08 12.21 -7.91
CA PRO A 9 -13.78 12.45 -7.31
C PRO A 9 -12.93 13.36 -8.21
N GLU A 10 -11.93 14.03 -7.64
CA GLU A 10 -10.91 14.73 -8.42
C GLU A 10 -10.21 13.76 -9.38
N ASN A 11 -9.69 14.29 -10.48
CA ASN A 11 -9.00 13.50 -11.48
C ASN A 11 -7.80 12.75 -10.89
N PHE A 12 -7.48 11.60 -11.49
CA PHE A 12 -6.34 10.81 -11.03
C PHE A 12 -5.02 11.54 -11.34
N THR A 13 -4.11 11.58 -10.36
CA THR A 13 -2.79 12.17 -10.54
C THR A 13 -1.81 11.09 -11.02
N PHE A 14 -1.64 10.95 -12.34
CA PHE A 14 -0.81 9.90 -12.94
C PHE A 14 0.69 10.00 -12.60
N SER A 15 1.18 11.18 -12.19
CA SER A 15 2.54 11.35 -11.64
C SER A 15 2.72 10.75 -10.24
N MET A 16 1.63 10.35 -9.58
CA MET A 16 1.61 9.70 -8.27
C MET A 16 0.86 8.34 -8.33
N PRO A 17 1.40 7.33 -9.03
CA PRO A 17 0.74 6.04 -9.22
C PRO A 17 0.44 5.32 -7.89
N SER A 18 1.21 5.57 -6.83
CA SER A 18 0.97 5.06 -5.48
C SER A 18 -0.39 5.46 -4.90
N ASN A 19 -1.01 6.55 -5.39
CA ASN A 19 -2.33 7.01 -4.94
C ASN A 19 -3.48 6.21 -5.56
N TRP A 20 -3.21 5.31 -6.51
CA TRP A 20 -4.22 4.56 -7.24
C TRP A 20 -5.23 3.88 -6.31
N SER A 21 -4.77 3.19 -5.27
CA SER A 21 -5.66 2.49 -4.33
C SER A 21 -6.67 3.44 -3.66
N LYS A 22 -6.20 4.62 -3.22
CA LYS A 22 -7.04 5.65 -2.59
C LYS A 22 -8.03 6.24 -3.59
N TRP A 23 -7.57 6.56 -4.79
CA TRP A 23 -8.40 7.13 -5.84
C TRP A 23 -9.49 6.15 -6.31
N LYS A 24 -9.11 4.89 -6.60
CA LYS A 24 -10.00 3.79 -6.96
C LYS A 24 -11.11 3.57 -5.92
N MET A 25 -10.78 3.64 -4.62
CA MET A 25 -11.78 3.58 -3.56
C MET A 25 -12.77 4.76 -3.63
N GLY A 26 -12.28 5.97 -3.90
CA GLY A 26 -13.11 7.15 -4.11
C GLY A 26 -14.07 6.98 -5.29
N PHE A 27 -13.56 6.52 -6.43
CA PHE A 27 -14.36 6.23 -7.62
C PHE A 27 -15.44 5.17 -7.35
N LYS A 28 -15.11 4.05 -6.69
CA LYS A 28 -16.10 3.01 -6.34
C LYS A 28 -17.23 3.54 -5.45
N ARG A 29 -16.92 4.43 -4.50
CA ARG A 29 -17.94 5.08 -3.67
C ARG A 29 -18.84 5.99 -4.50
N TYR A 30 -18.25 6.79 -5.38
CA TYR A 30 -18.99 7.61 -6.34
C TYR A 30 -19.91 6.76 -7.22
N GLN A 31 -19.42 5.63 -7.72
CA GLN A 31 -20.16 4.72 -8.59
C GLN A 31 -21.46 4.20 -7.93
N ILE A 32 -21.37 3.85 -6.65
CA ILE A 32 -22.54 3.43 -5.85
C ILE A 32 -23.48 4.62 -5.63
N ALA A 33 -22.93 5.75 -5.14
CA ALA A 33 -23.73 6.83 -4.63
C ALA A 33 -24.43 7.66 -5.75
N SER A 34 -23.81 7.75 -6.93
CA SER A 34 -24.38 8.40 -8.13
C SER A 34 -25.36 7.51 -8.90
N GLY A 35 -25.45 6.22 -8.56
CA GLY A 35 -26.21 5.23 -9.32
C GLY A 35 -25.50 4.73 -10.59
N LEU A 36 -24.28 5.20 -10.88
CA LEU A 36 -23.47 4.74 -12.02
C LEU A 36 -23.25 3.21 -12.01
N LEU A 37 -23.23 2.56 -10.84
CA LEU A 37 -23.10 1.10 -10.73
C LEU A 37 -24.22 0.34 -11.48
N THR A 38 -25.39 0.95 -11.65
CA THR A 38 -26.55 0.34 -12.33
C THR A 38 -26.56 0.55 -13.84
N LYS A 39 -25.60 1.32 -14.37
CA LYS A 39 -25.49 1.64 -15.79
C LYS A 39 -24.84 0.51 -16.58
N THR A 40 -24.88 0.60 -17.90
CA THR A 40 -24.21 -0.37 -18.78
C THR A 40 -22.70 -0.35 -18.54
N GLY A 41 -22.01 -1.45 -18.85
CA GLY A 41 -20.55 -1.51 -18.70
C GLY A 41 -19.83 -0.43 -19.52
N ASN A 42 -20.29 -0.17 -20.74
CA ASN A 42 -19.82 0.94 -21.57
C ASN A 42 -19.95 2.30 -20.87
N GLU A 43 -21.11 2.63 -20.30
CA GLU A 43 -21.31 3.89 -19.56
C GLU A 43 -20.39 4.00 -18.33
N GLN A 44 -20.18 2.88 -17.63
CA GLN A 44 -19.29 2.82 -16.46
C GLN A 44 -17.83 3.02 -16.85
N VAL A 45 -17.38 2.40 -17.95
CA VAL A 45 -16.01 2.56 -18.47
C VAL A 45 -15.78 3.98 -18.97
N ASN A 46 -16.69 4.55 -19.76
CA ASN A 46 -16.56 5.93 -20.22
C ASN A 46 -16.53 6.93 -19.05
N SER A 47 -17.35 6.70 -18.02
CA SER A 47 -17.31 7.52 -16.80
C SER A 47 -15.99 7.38 -16.04
N LEU A 48 -15.42 6.17 -15.99
CA LEU A 48 -14.11 5.93 -15.40
C LEU A 48 -13.02 6.72 -16.12
N LEU A 49 -12.92 6.58 -17.44
CA LEU A 49 -11.90 7.24 -18.26
C LEU A 49 -12.03 8.77 -18.18
N TYR A 50 -13.26 9.29 -18.29
CA TYR A 50 -13.54 10.72 -18.20
C TYR A 50 -13.10 11.32 -16.86
N ILE A 51 -13.44 10.66 -15.74
CA ILE A 51 -13.10 11.14 -14.40
C ILE A 51 -11.61 10.92 -14.10
N MET A 52 -10.97 9.87 -14.64
CA MET A 52 -9.53 9.70 -14.48
C MET A 52 -8.74 10.83 -15.15
N GLY A 53 -9.21 11.31 -16.30
CA GLY A 53 -8.59 12.40 -17.08
C GLY A 53 -7.90 11.90 -18.35
N GLU A 54 -7.42 12.84 -19.16
CA GLU A 54 -6.94 12.61 -20.55
C GLU A 54 -5.90 11.48 -20.68
N GLN A 55 -4.95 11.38 -19.74
CA GLN A 55 -3.92 10.34 -19.73
C GLN A 55 -4.46 8.91 -19.53
N ALA A 56 -5.72 8.76 -19.11
CA ALA A 56 -6.37 7.46 -19.02
C ALA A 56 -6.58 6.83 -20.40
N GLU A 57 -6.84 7.64 -21.42
CA GLU A 57 -7.18 7.17 -22.77
C GLU A 57 -5.98 6.50 -23.44
N ASP A 58 -4.79 7.10 -23.29
CA ASP A 58 -3.53 6.55 -23.79
C ASP A 58 -3.22 5.19 -23.16
N ILE A 59 -3.40 5.09 -21.84
CA ILE A 59 -3.17 3.85 -21.08
C ILE A 59 -4.23 2.80 -21.46
N PHE A 60 -5.50 3.19 -21.56
CA PHE A 60 -6.59 2.30 -21.94
C PHE A 60 -6.37 1.69 -23.32
N SER A 61 -5.97 2.52 -24.29
CA SER A 61 -5.62 2.10 -25.65
C SER A 61 -4.46 1.10 -25.66
N SER A 62 -3.51 1.23 -24.73
CA SER A 62 -2.36 0.32 -24.62
C SER A 62 -2.72 -1.11 -24.16
N PHE A 63 -3.91 -1.32 -23.58
CA PHE A 63 -4.32 -2.64 -23.07
C PHE A 63 -4.65 -3.65 -24.17
N GLY A 64 -4.87 -3.21 -25.42
CA GLY A 64 -5.16 -4.10 -26.55
C GLY A 64 -6.41 -4.96 -26.36
N LEU A 65 -7.42 -4.44 -25.66
CA LEU A 65 -8.67 -5.14 -25.40
C LEU A 65 -9.53 -5.22 -26.66
N SER A 66 -10.18 -6.37 -26.89
CA SER A 66 -11.22 -6.49 -27.93
C SER A 66 -12.43 -5.61 -27.59
N GLU A 67 -13.22 -5.17 -28.58
CA GLU A 67 -14.40 -4.32 -28.37
C GLU A 67 -15.31 -4.79 -27.22
N LYS A 68 -15.68 -6.07 -27.18
CA LYS A 68 -16.52 -6.62 -26.10
C LYS A 68 -15.91 -6.47 -24.68
N LYS A 69 -14.58 -6.49 -24.57
CA LYS A 69 -13.86 -6.35 -23.30
C LYS A 69 -13.65 -4.88 -22.91
N GLN A 70 -13.69 -3.97 -23.87
CA GLN A 70 -13.62 -2.52 -23.60
C GLN A 70 -14.86 -2.04 -22.86
N ASP A 71 -16.01 -2.69 -23.07
CA ASP A 71 -17.26 -2.40 -22.36
C ASP A 71 -17.40 -3.15 -21.03
N ASP A 72 -16.44 -4.00 -20.65
CA ASP A 72 -16.50 -4.75 -19.40
C ASP A 72 -15.75 -3.99 -18.29
N PHE A 73 -16.50 -3.32 -17.43
CA PHE A 73 -15.96 -2.49 -16.36
C PHE A 73 -14.97 -3.23 -15.45
N ASP A 74 -15.25 -4.50 -15.10
CA ASP A 74 -14.39 -5.26 -14.21
C ASP A 74 -13.07 -5.64 -14.88
N ILE A 75 -13.11 -6.00 -16.17
CA ILE A 75 -11.90 -6.25 -16.97
C ILE A 75 -11.07 -4.97 -17.09
N VAL A 76 -11.70 -3.85 -17.42
CA VAL A 76 -11.00 -2.57 -17.60
C VAL A 76 -10.38 -2.10 -16.29
N LEU A 77 -11.14 -2.13 -15.19
CA LEU A 77 -10.64 -1.74 -13.88
C LEU A 77 -9.49 -2.65 -13.41
N LYS A 78 -9.54 -3.95 -13.75
CA LYS A 78 -8.42 -4.87 -13.48
C LYS A 78 -7.17 -4.47 -14.25
N ASN A 79 -7.25 -4.14 -15.54
CA ASN A 79 -6.09 -3.72 -16.32
C ASN A 79 -5.48 -2.41 -15.78
N PHE A 80 -6.30 -1.43 -15.41
CA PHE A 80 -5.81 -0.23 -14.73
C PHE A 80 -5.18 -0.54 -13.38
N ASN A 81 -5.76 -1.48 -12.64
CA ASN A 81 -5.16 -1.94 -11.40
C ASN A 81 -3.79 -2.57 -11.64
N ASP A 82 -3.66 -3.45 -12.62
CA ASP A 82 -2.38 -4.10 -12.95
C ASP A 82 -1.35 -3.11 -13.53
N HIS A 83 -1.81 -2.01 -14.15
CA HIS A 83 -0.96 -0.93 -14.66
C HIS A 83 -0.44 -0.01 -13.54
N PHE A 84 -1.32 0.51 -12.68
CA PHE A 84 -0.95 1.48 -11.63
C PHE A 84 -0.50 0.85 -10.33
N VAL A 85 -1.05 -0.33 -10.00
CA VAL A 85 -0.33 -1.26 -9.14
C VAL A 85 0.77 -1.85 -10.02
N VAL A 86 1.75 -1.02 -10.38
CA VAL A 86 3.13 -1.46 -10.51
C VAL A 86 3.28 -2.41 -9.34
N LYS A 87 3.51 -3.71 -9.61
CA LYS A 87 3.85 -4.72 -8.59
C LYS A 87 4.49 -3.94 -7.47
N LYS A 88 3.83 -3.82 -6.29
CA LYS A 88 4.41 -3.16 -5.10
C LYS A 88 5.88 -3.47 -5.23
N ASN A 89 6.74 -2.45 -5.39
CA ASN A 89 8.13 -2.77 -5.67
C ASN A 89 8.65 -3.35 -4.36
N THR A 90 8.39 -4.64 -4.16
CA THR A 90 8.57 -5.33 -2.90
C THR A 90 10.04 -5.24 -2.57
N ILE A 91 10.91 -5.21 -3.58
CA ILE A 91 12.33 -4.92 -3.45
C ILE A 91 12.57 -3.52 -2.87
N PHE A 92 11.93 -2.47 -3.37
CA PHE A 92 12.01 -1.12 -2.79
C PHE A 92 11.50 -1.08 -1.35
N GLU A 93 10.32 -1.63 -1.07
CA GLU A 93 9.73 -1.65 0.27
C GLU A 93 10.62 -2.41 1.27
N CYS A 94 11.04 -3.62 0.89
CA CYS A 94 12.02 -4.43 1.63
C CYS A 94 13.33 -3.69 1.82
N THR A 95 13.78 -2.91 0.83
CA THR A 95 15.01 -2.11 0.93
C THR A 95 14.84 -1.00 1.98
N GLN A 96 13.69 -0.32 2.00
CA GLN A 96 13.40 0.71 2.98
C GLN A 96 13.31 0.13 4.39
N PHE A 97 12.63 -1.01 4.55
CA PHE A 97 12.63 -1.79 5.78
C PHE A 97 14.05 -2.16 6.23
N ASN A 98 14.86 -2.74 5.32
CA ASN A 98 16.20 -3.22 5.66
C ASN A 98 17.20 -2.09 5.97
N LYS A 99 17.01 -0.90 5.39
CA LYS A 99 17.81 0.29 5.70
C LYS A 99 17.42 0.97 7.02
N ARG A 100 16.27 0.61 7.60
CA ARG A 100 15.74 1.30 8.78
C ARG A 100 16.58 0.98 10.02
N ILE A 101 17.12 2.03 10.63
CA ILE A 101 17.83 2.02 11.91
C ILE A 101 17.24 3.07 12.85
N GLN A 102 17.26 2.85 14.16
CA GLN A 102 16.77 3.82 15.16
C GLN A 102 17.53 5.15 15.05
N LEU A 103 16.80 6.26 14.90
CA LEU A 103 17.37 7.60 14.75
C LEU A 103 17.89 8.15 16.08
N ASP A 104 18.71 9.20 16.01
CA ASP A 104 19.13 9.95 17.19
C ASP A 104 17.92 10.60 17.88
N GLY A 105 17.79 10.41 19.19
CA GLY A 105 16.63 10.90 19.96
C GLY A 105 15.29 10.17 19.71
N GLU A 106 15.25 9.18 18.80
CA GLU A 106 14.04 8.43 18.53
C GLU A 106 13.76 7.39 19.63
N SER A 107 12.51 7.34 20.11
CA SER A 107 12.10 6.31 21.07
C SER A 107 12.09 4.92 20.43
N VAL A 108 12.37 3.89 21.22
CA VAL A 108 12.35 2.50 20.74
C VAL A 108 10.97 2.11 20.20
N ASN A 109 9.89 2.57 20.84
CA ASN A 109 8.53 2.31 20.37
C ASN A 109 8.27 2.94 19.00
N THR A 110 8.71 4.18 18.77
CA THR A 110 8.58 4.83 17.46
C THR A 110 9.34 4.07 16.37
N PHE A 111 10.56 3.61 16.68
CA PHE A 111 11.35 2.78 15.78
C PHE A 111 10.63 1.46 15.42
N ILE A 112 10.12 0.75 16.42
CA ILE A 112 9.38 -0.51 16.24
C ILE A 112 8.11 -0.29 15.41
N THR A 113 7.32 0.74 15.72
CA THR A 113 6.12 1.07 14.94
C THR A 113 6.47 1.34 13.48
N ALA A 114 7.55 2.07 13.21
CA ALA A 114 8.00 2.31 11.84
C ALA A 114 8.40 1.01 11.10
N LEU A 115 9.01 0.04 11.80
CA LEU A 115 9.33 -1.27 11.22
C LEU A 115 8.07 -2.05 10.84
N TYR A 116 7.05 -2.08 11.70
CA TYR A 116 5.75 -2.70 11.38
C TYR A 116 5.08 -2.04 10.18
N THR A 117 5.07 -0.71 10.11
CA THR A 117 4.49 0.01 8.96
C THR A 117 5.21 -0.31 7.65
N LEU A 118 6.55 -0.40 7.68
CA LEU A 118 7.34 -0.75 6.49
C LEU A 118 7.14 -2.21 6.08
N SER A 119 7.02 -3.15 7.03
CA SER A 119 6.86 -4.57 6.74
C SER A 119 5.51 -4.93 6.10
N GLU A 120 4.45 -4.14 6.33
CA GLU A 120 3.12 -4.31 5.68
C GLU A 120 3.17 -4.33 4.15
N HIS A 121 4.24 -3.77 3.57
CA HIS A 121 4.42 -3.64 2.13
C HIS A 121 5.48 -4.58 1.56
N CYS A 122 6.10 -5.42 2.40
CA CYS A 122 7.24 -6.26 2.06
C CYS A 122 6.88 -7.71 1.68
N GLU A 123 5.61 -8.12 1.80
CA GLU A 123 5.14 -9.48 1.45
C GLU A 123 5.95 -10.60 2.15
N TYR A 124 6.29 -10.39 3.42
CA TYR A 124 7.13 -11.33 4.19
C TYR A 124 6.41 -12.60 4.66
N ASP A 125 5.08 -12.66 4.55
CA ASP A 125 4.26 -13.82 4.90
C ASP A 125 4.64 -14.43 6.26
N ILE A 126 4.99 -15.72 6.29
CA ILE A 126 5.35 -16.47 7.50
C ILE A 126 6.63 -15.96 8.18
N LEU A 127 7.48 -15.21 7.47
CA LEU A 127 8.74 -14.66 7.98
C LEU A 127 8.58 -13.28 8.60
N HIS A 128 7.37 -12.70 8.57
CA HIS A 128 7.11 -11.33 9.01
C HIS A 128 7.71 -11.02 10.39
N ASP A 129 7.42 -11.86 11.39
CA ASP A 129 7.86 -11.61 12.76
C ASP A 129 9.37 -11.84 12.95
N GLU A 130 9.94 -12.81 12.23
CA GLU A 130 11.38 -13.08 12.27
C GLU A 130 12.18 -11.92 11.69
N LEU A 131 11.73 -11.37 10.56
CA LEU A 131 12.41 -10.27 9.90
C LEU A 131 12.29 -8.96 10.70
N ILE A 132 11.15 -8.69 11.34
CA ILE A 132 11.02 -7.57 12.27
C ILE A 132 11.96 -7.73 13.46
N ARG A 133 11.98 -8.93 14.09
CA ARG A 133 12.91 -9.22 15.20
C ARG A 133 14.35 -8.94 14.78
N ASP A 134 14.80 -9.52 13.66
CA ASP A 134 16.18 -9.38 13.19
C ASP A 134 16.49 -7.92 12.85
N ARG A 135 15.51 -7.18 12.32
CA ARG A 135 15.70 -5.78 12.03
C ARG A 135 15.79 -4.92 13.28
N ILE A 136 15.00 -5.21 14.32
CA ILE A 136 15.13 -4.59 15.65
C ILE A 136 16.52 -4.82 16.22
N VAL A 137 16.98 -6.08 16.24
CA VAL A 137 18.28 -6.46 16.85
C VAL A 137 19.42 -5.68 16.22
N VAL A 138 19.47 -5.59 14.90
CA VAL A 138 20.55 -4.88 14.19
C VAL A 138 20.36 -3.36 14.21
N GLY A 139 19.13 -2.90 14.06
CA GLY A 139 18.81 -1.49 13.82
C GLY A 139 18.71 -0.65 15.09
N ILE A 140 18.64 -1.27 16.28
CA ILE A 140 18.60 -0.52 17.54
C ILE A 140 19.91 0.21 17.83
N ARG A 141 19.79 1.37 18.47
CA ARG A 141 20.94 2.20 18.82
C ARG A 141 21.72 1.65 20.02
N ASN A 142 21.02 1.08 21.01
CA ASN A 142 21.63 0.51 22.21
C ASN A 142 22.42 -0.77 21.85
N LYS A 143 23.75 -0.62 21.66
CA LYS A 143 24.63 -1.71 21.23
C LYS A 143 24.73 -2.83 22.25
N ASN A 144 24.78 -2.52 23.55
CA ASN A 144 24.78 -3.52 24.61
C ASN A 144 23.50 -4.37 24.60
N LEU A 145 22.35 -3.75 24.32
CA LEU A 145 21.08 -4.47 24.21
C LEU A 145 21.02 -5.31 22.94
N SER A 146 21.51 -4.79 21.82
CA SER A 146 21.66 -5.54 20.56
C SER A 146 22.51 -6.80 20.77
N GLU A 147 23.67 -6.69 21.43
CA GLU A 147 24.54 -7.83 21.74
C GLU A 147 23.85 -8.85 22.65
N LYS A 148 23.14 -8.40 23.69
CA LYS A 148 22.36 -9.30 24.57
C LYS A 148 21.31 -10.08 23.78
N PHE A 149 20.62 -9.43 22.84
CA PHE A 149 19.65 -10.10 21.98
C PHE A 149 20.31 -11.12 21.05
N GLN A 150 21.49 -10.83 20.51
CA GLN A 150 22.23 -11.76 19.66
C GLN A 150 22.70 -13.03 20.41
N LEU A 151 22.89 -12.96 21.72
CA LEU A 151 23.28 -14.11 22.56
C LEU A 151 22.10 -15.02 22.96
N ASP A 152 20.85 -14.60 22.72
CA ASP A 152 19.65 -15.37 23.04
C ASP A 152 19.19 -16.20 21.84
N ALA A 153 19.61 -17.47 21.78
CA ALA A 153 19.26 -18.39 20.70
C ALA A 153 17.74 -18.64 20.54
N ASN A 154 16.94 -18.30 21.56
CA ASN A 154 15.49 -18.46 21.55
C ASN A 154 14.75 -17.11 21.50
N LEU A 155 15.40 -16.05 21.00
CA LEU A 155 14.79 -14.75 20.87
C LEU A 155 13.62 -14.80 19.87
N THR A 156 12.43 -14.48 20.37
CA THR A 156 11.24 -14.23 19.57
C THR A 156 10.94 -12.74 19.53
N LEU A 157 10.17 -12.28 18.54
CA LEU A 157 9.73 -10.88 18.47
C LEU A 157 9.07 -10.45 19.78
N THR A 158 8.11 -11.22 20.27
CA THR A 158 7.42 -10.96 21.56
C THR A 158 8.38 -10.86 22.74
N LYS A 159 9.42 -11.71 22.80
CA LYS A 159 10.42 -11.68 23.88
C LYS A 159 11.30 -10.44 23.79
N GLY A 160 11.71 -10.06 22.57
CA GLY A 160 12.46 -8.83 22.30
C GLY A 160 11.67 -7.59 22.71
N LEU A 161 10.38 -7.52 22.37
CA LEU A 161 9.50 -6.41 22.73
C LEU A 161 9.39 -6.22 24.26
N LYS A 162 9.19 -7.30 25.02
CA LYS A 162 9.18 -7.27 26.50
C LYS A 162 10.53 -6.88 27.10
N GLY A 163 11.62 -7.16 26.38
CA GLY A 163 12.96 -6.73 26.76
C GLY A 163 13.10 -5.21 26.85
N PHE A 164 12.27 -4.43 26.13
CA PHE A 164 12.31 -2.97 26.18
C PHE A 164 11.58 -2.39 27.39
N ASP A 165 10.54 -3.06 27.89
CA ASP A 165 9.80 -2.64 29.08
C ASP A 165 10.61 -2.81 30.38
N SER A 166 11.64 -3.67 30.34
CA SER A 166 12.50 -3.99 31.48
C SER A 166 13.80 -3.17 31.54
N VAL A 167 14.09 -2.39 30.49
CA VAL A 167 15.24 -1.47 30.43
C VAL A 167 14.75 -0.06 30.74
N LYS A 168 15.14 0.49 31.91
CA LYS A 168 14.96 1.91 32.20
C LYS A 168 15.93 2.71 31.32
N TRP A 169 15.36 3.52 30.42
CA TRP A 169 16.07 4.44 29.52
C TRP A 169 16.49 5.72 30.24
#